data_AF-A0A6N6JP04-F1
#
_entry.id   AF-A0A6N6JP04-F1
#
_cell.length_a   1.000
_cell.length_b   1.000
_cell.length_c   1.000
_cell.angle_alpha   90.00
_cell.angle_beta   90.00
_cell.angle_gamma   90.00
#
_symmetry.space_group_name_H-M   'P 1'
#
loop_
_entity.id
_entity.type
_entity.pdbx_description
1 polymer ?
#
loop_
_entity_poly.entity_id
_entity_poly.type
_entity_poly.pdbx_seq_one_letter_code
_entity_poly.pdbx_strand_id
1 'polypeptide(L)' 'MLTAREGARLQSFPDDYVFYGPRTLMSRKLLEREGRQDEIGLSQYNQIGNAVAPRVAFAIGAALVEASNQEEDMDVAEFA' A
#
# COMPACT_ATOMS: atom_id res chain seq x y z
N MET A 1 -8.40 12.99 15.75
CA MET A 1 -8.35 12.33 14.42
C MET A 1 -7.01 12.64 13.80
N LEU A 2 -6.29 11.64 13.30
CA LEU A 2 -5.01 11.87 12.62
C LEU A 2 -5.26 12.43 11.22
N THR A 3 -4.37 13.30 10.76
CA THR A 3 -4.28 13.73 9.37
C THR A 3 -3.89 12.56 8.47
N ALA A 4 -4.19 12.64 7.16
CA ALA A 4 -3.76 11.65 6.20
C ALA A 4 -2.22 11.46 6.24
N ARG A 5 -1.46 12.55 6.37
CA ARG A 5 0.01 12.49 6.47
C ARG A 5 0.51 11.81 7.74
N GLU A 6 -0.14 12.02 8.88
CA GLU A 6 0.19 11.30 10.12
C GLU A 6 -0.12 9.80 10.00
N GLY A 7 -1.28 9.44 9.43
CA GLY A 7 -1.60 8.04 9.14
C GLY A 7 -0.60 7.38 8.19
N ALA A 8 -0.15 8.11 7.15
CA ALA A 8 0.86 7.64 6.21
C ALA A 8 2.22 7.38 6.91
N ARG A 9 2.62 8.24 7.84
CA ARG A 9 3.84 8.03 8.65
C ARG A 9 3.73 6.80 9.55
N LEU A 10 2.57 6.58 10.17
CA LEU A 10 2.32 5.36 10.95
C LEU A 10 2.42 4.11 10.09
N GLN A 11 1.92 4.18 8.86
CA GLN A 11 2.05 3.12 7.85
C GLN A 11 3.44 3.06 7.23
N SER A 12 4.42 3.85 7.67
CA SER A 12 5.81 3.89 7.17
C SER A 12 6.00 4.38 5.72
N PHE A 13 5.02 5.10 5.16
CA PHE A 13 5.22 5.78 3.89
C PHE A 13 6.24 6.92 4.04
N PRO A 14 7.14 7.12 3.06
CA PRO A 14 8.07 8.23 3.10
C PRO A 14 7.34 9.56 2.93
N ASP A 15 7.94 10.65 3.41
CA ASP A 15 7.28 11.96 3.52
C ASP A 15 6.99 12.63 2.17
N ASP A 16 7.74 12.25 1.14
CA ASP A 16 7.63 12.66 -0.27
C ASP A 16 6.58 11.87 -1.06
N TYR A 17 6.03 10.77 -0.52
CA TYR A 17 4.96 10.02 -1.18
C TYR A 17 3.64 10.80 -1.15
N VAL A 18 3.05 11.00 -2.34
CA VAL A 18 1.82 11.80 -2.53
C VAL A 18 0.62 10.89 -2.77
N PHE A 19 -0.41 11.06 -1.93
CA PHE A 19 -1.71 10.43 -2.13
C PHE A 19 -2.65 11.38 -2.89
N TYR A 20 -3.24 10.88 -3.97
CA TYR A 20 -4.16 11.66 -4.81
C TYR A 20 -5.62 11.42 -4.45
N GLY A 21 -6.47 12.36 -4.87
CA GLY A 21 -7.91 12.31 -4.61
C GLY A 21 -8.32 12.98 -3.29
N PRO A 22 -9.61 12.93 -2.94
CA PRO A 22 -10.15 13.61 -1.78
C PRO A 22 -9.68 12.97 -0.48
N ARG A 23 -9.54 13.79 0.58
CA ARG A 23 -9.07 13.30 1.90
C ARG A 23 -9.98 12.21 2.43
N THR A 24 -11.28 12.46 2.43
CA THR A 24 -12.37 11.55 2.82
C THR A 24 -13.38 11.45 1.69
N LEU A 25 -14.15 10.37 1.65
CA LEU A 25 -15.27 10.20 0.72
C LEU A 25 -16.55 9.87 1.47
N MET A 26 -17.68 10.26 0.89
CA MET A 26 -18.99 9.85 1.37
C MET A 26 -19.23 8.37 1.07
N SER A 27 -20.17 7.75 1.80
CA SER A 27 -20.51 6.36 1.53
C SER A 27 -21.04 6.18 0.10
N ARG A 28 -20.65 5.08 -0.56
CA ARG A 28 -21.07 4.77 -1.93
C ARG A 28 -22.59 4.86 -2.11
N LYS A 29 -23.36 4.27 -1.18
CA LYS A 29 -24.83 4.29 -1.22
C LYS A 29 -25.43 5.70 -1.20
N LEU A 30 -24.79 6.64 -0.51
CA LEU A 30 -25.26 8.03 -0.47
C LEU A 30 -24.97 8.74 -1.79
N LEU A 31 -23.78 8.56 -2.34
CA LEU A 31 -23.39 9.14 -3.63
C LEU A 31 -24.28 8.62 -4.78
N GLU A 32 -24.62 7.33 -4.76
CA GLU A 32 -25.58 6.73 -5.70
C GLU A 32 -26.97 7.37 -5.58
N ARG A 33 -27.46 7.58 -4.35
CA ARG A 33 -28.76 8.23 -4.10
C ARG A 33 -28.80 9.69 -4.55
N GLU A 34 -27.68 10.39 -4.45
CA GLU A 34 -27.54 11.80 -4.86
C GLU A 34 -27.19 11.98 -6.34
N GLY A 35 -27.00 10.89 -7.10
CA GLY A 35 -26.63 10.97 -8.52
C GLY A 35 -25.21 11.50 -8.76
N ARG A 36 -24.29 11.29 -7.80
CA ARG A 36 -22.89 11.76 -7.82
C ARG A 36 -21.93 10.59 -8.01
N GLN A 37 -22.15 9.79 -9.06
CA GLN A 37 -21.42 8.55 -9.28
C GLN A 37 -19.95 8.77 -9.63
N ASP A 38 -19.61 9.92 -10.21
CA ASP A 38 -18.25 10.36 -10.55
C ASP A 38 -17.35 10.53 -9.32
N GLU A 39 -17.93 10.73 -8.14
CA GLU A 39 -17.20 10.86 -6.87
C GLU A 39 -16.97 9.52 -6.16
N ILE A 40 -17.49 8.41 -6.71
CA ILE A 40 -17.29 7.07 -6.14
C ILE A 40 -15.84 6.64 -6.38
N GLY A 41 -15.09 6.44 -5.31
CA GLY A 41 -13.67 6.06 -5.40
C GLY A 41 -13.04 5.73 -4.06
N LEU A 42 -11.72 5.90 -3.96
CA LEU A 42 -10.95 5.73 -2.74
C LEU A 42 -10.44 7.07 -2.24
N SER A 43 -10.75 7.37 -0.97
CA SER A 43 -10.18 8.54 -0.30
C SER A 43 -8.73 8.31 0.08
N GLN A 44 -7.97 9.37 0.34
CA GLN A 44 -6.60 9.25 0.84
C GLN A 44 -6.52 8.39 2.11
N TYR A 45 -7.47 8.56 3.05
CA TYR A 45 -7.51 7.73 4.24
C TYR A 45 -7.75 6.25 3.93
N ASN A 46 -8.58 5.92 2.93
CA ASN A 46 -8.78 4.53 2.52
C ASN A 46 -7.53 3.97 1.84
N GLN A 47 -6.85 4.75 1.00
CA GLN A 47 -5.61 4.34 0.34
C GLN A 47 -4.54 3.99 1.39
N ILE A 48 -4.36 4.84 2.40
CA ILE A 48 -3.40 4.63 3.49
C ILE A 48 -3.78 3.42 4.35
N GLY A 49 -5.05 3.35 4.77
CA GLY A 49 -5.52 2.32 5.70
C GLY A 49 -5.59 0.92 5.09
N ASN A 50 -5.86 0.81 3.79
CA ASN A 50 -5.92 -0.47 3.08
C ASN A 50 -4.54 -0.97 2.62
N ALA A 51 -3.52 -0.10 2.60
CA ALA A 51 -2.19 -0.46 2.12
C ALA A 51 -1.42 -1.34 3.12
N VAL A 52 -0.55 -2.20 2.59
CA VAL A 52 0.53 -2.81 3.38
C VAL A 52 1.58 -1.74 3.66
N ALA A 53 2.04 -1.65 4.91
CA ALA A 53 3.09 -0.72 5.29
C ALA A 53 4.38 -0.97 4.47
N PRO A 54 4.99 0.05 3.82
CA PRO A 54 6.14 -0.16 2.94
C PRO A 54 7.32 -0.86 3.61
N ARG A 55 7.58 -0.64 4.90
CA ARG A 55 8.66 -1.36 5.61
C ARG A 55 8.39 -2.86 5.75
N VAL A 56 7.13 -3.26 5.91
CA VAL A 56 6.73 -4.68 5.94
C VAL A 56 6.90 -5.29 4.56
N ALA A 57 6.42 -4.61 3.52
CA ALA A 57 6.59 -5.06 2.14
C ALA A 57 8.08 -5.21 1.77
N PHE A 58 8.93 -4.26 2.19
CA PHE A 58 10.38 -4.33 1.98
C PHE A 58 11.00 -5.55 2.66
N ALA A 59 10.68 -5.82 3.92
CA ALA A 59 11.21 -6.97 4.65
C ALA A 59 10.82 -8.30 4.00
N ILE A 60 9.55 -8.43 3.57
CA ILE A 60 9.08 -9.62 2.85
C ILE A 60 9.81 -9.76 1.51
N GLY A 61 9.94 -8.67 0.74
CA GLY A 61 10.66 -8.68 -0.53
C GLY A 61 12.12 -9.08 -0.38
N ALA A 62 12.81 -8.56 0.64
CA ALA A 62 14.19 -8.92 0.93
C ALA A 62 14.34 -10.42 1.25
N ALA A 63 13.46 -10.96 2.09
CA ALA A 63 13.45 -12.38 2.42
C ALA A 63 13.16 -13.28 1.19
N LEU A 64 12.28 -12.85 0.30
CA LEU A 64 12.00 -13.57 -0.94
C LEU A 64 13.22 -13.59 -1.88
N VAL A 65 13.91 -12.46 -2.05
CA VAL A 65 15.13 -12.37 -2.86
C VAL A 65 16.23 -13.29 -2.31
N GLU A 66 16.42 -13.30 -0.99
CA GLU A 66 17.38 -14.19 -0.35
C GLU A 66 17.04 -15.66 -0.58
N ALA A 67 15.78 -16.05 -0.41
CA ALA A 67 15.33 -17.41 -0.65
C ALA A 67 15.52 -17.84 -2.12
N SER A 68 15.20 -16.97 -3.08
CA SER A 68 15.39 -17.26 -4.51
C SER A 68 16.87 -17.46 -4.88
N ASN A 69 17.78 -16.66 -4.31
CA ASN A 69 19.20 -16.81 -4.60
C ASN A 69 19.79 -18.10 -3.99
N GLN A 70 19.24 -18.58 -2.86
CA GLN A 70 19.67 -19.85 -2.25
C GLN A 70 19.31 -21.07 -3.11
N GLU A 71 18.21 -21.02 -3.87
CA GLU A 71 17.84 -22.07 -4.83
C GLU A 71 18.86 -22.13 -5.99
N GLU A 72 19.28 -20.97 -6.51
CA GLU A 72 20.30 -20.92 -7.58
C GLU A 72 21.65 -21.49 -7.13
N ASP A 73 22.11 -21.16 -5.92
CA ASP A 73 23.39 -21.65 -5.38
C ASP A 73 23.40 -23.17 -5.13
N MET A 74 22.25 -23.77 -4.81
CA MET A 74 22.12 -25.22 -4.67
C MET A 74 22.21 -25.93 -6.02
N ASP A 75 21.57 -25.39 -7.06
CA ASP A 75 21.60 -25.97 -8.40
C ASP A 75 23.03 -25.98 -8.96
N VAL A 76 23.81 -24.89 -8.85
CA VAL A 76 25.22 -24.89 -9.32
C VAL A 76 26.13 -25.84 -8.52
N ALA A 77 25.87 -26.02 -7.22
CA ALA A 77 26.63 -26.97 -6.40
C ALA A 77 26.34 -28.43 -6.76
N GLU A 78 25.15 -28.74 -7.28
CA GLU A 78 24.78 -30.09 -7.72
C GLU A 78 25.42 -30.48 -9.07
N PHE A 79 25.91 -29.50 -9.84
CA PHE A 79 26.63 -29.71 -11.11
C PHE A 79 28.17 -29.60 -11.02
N ALA A 80 28.74 -29.34 -9.84
CA ALA A 80 30.19 -29.25 -9.59
C ALA A 80 30.76 -30.49 -8.90
#